data_AF-A0A956KJ38-F1
#
_entry.id   AF-A0A956KJ38-F1
#
_cell.length_a   1.000
_cell.length_b   1.000
_cell.length_c   1.000
_cell.angle_alpha   90.00
_cell.angle_beta   90.00
_cell.angle_gamma   90.00
#
_symmetry.space_group_name_H-M   'P 1'
#
loop_
_entity.id
_entity.type
_entity.pdbx_description
1 polymer ?
#
loop_
_entity_poly.entity_id
_entity_poly.type
_entity_poly.pdbx_seq_one_letter_code
_entity_poly.pdbx_strand_id
1 'polypeptide(L)'
;RYNFRHAWKNGVHAVVLAPLDLIARLCALIPPPRSHMMRYHGVLAVHANARAEVVQRVHLLEQQRRRHHLHPHQRLRKGRVSVRAED
;
A
#
# COMPACT_ATOMS: atom_id res chain seq x y z
N ARG A 1 21.73 29.54 -12.40
CA ARG A 1 20.55 30.44 -12.39
C ARG A 1 19.36 29.68 -12.94
N TYR A 2 18.24 29.64 -12.23
CA TYR A 2 17.00 29.02 -12.67
C TYR A 2 15.91 30.09 -12.82
N ASN A 3 15.34 30.23 -14.02
CA ASN A 3 14.33 31.25 -14.32
C ASN A 3 12.93 30.69 -14.08
N PHE A 4 12.05 31.51 -13.50
CA PHE A 4 10.65 31.16 -13.34
C PHE A 4 9.87 31.43 -14.63
N ARG A 5 8.80 30.68 -14.83
CA ARG A 5 7.88 30.89 -15.95
C ARG A 5 7.16 32.24 -15.87
N HIS A 6 6.82 32.67 -14.65
CA HIS A 6 6.20 33.94 -14.34
C HIS A 6 6.90 34.60 -13.14
N ALA A 7 6.84 35.92 -13.05
CA ALA A 7 7.36 36.64 -11.89
C ALA A 7 6.63 36.17 -10.62
N TRP A 8 7.36 36.09 -9.51
CA TRP A 8 6.73 35.96 -8.21
C TRP A 8 5.98 37.26 -7.87
N LYS A 9 5.04 37.21 -6.91
CA LYS A 9 4.29 38.37 -6.39
C LYS A 9 5.14 39.62 -6.07
N ASN A 10 6.42 39.46 -5.77
CA ASN A 10 7.36 40.54 -5.47
C ASN A 10 8.24 40.96 -6.67
N GLY A 11 7.92 40.51 -7.89
CA GLY A 11 8.66 40.84 -9.12
C GLY A 11 9.92 40.01 -9.37
N VAL A 12 10.25 39.01 -8.53
CA VAL A 12 11.43 38.16 -8.74
C VAL A 12 11.19 37.17 -9.89
N HIS A 13 12.13 37.09 -10.84
CA HIS A 13 12.02 36.25 -12.05
C HIS A 13 12.94 35.02 -12.07
N ALA A 14 13.88 34.90 -11.12
CA ALA A 14 14.84 33.82 -11.10
C ALA A 14 15.39 33.59 -9.70
N VAL A 15 15.93 32.39 -9.48
CA VAL A 15 16.76 32.06 -8.32
C VAL A 15 18.19 31.75 -8.79
N VAL A 16 19.17 32.23 -8.04
CA VAL A 16 20.59 31.93 -8.24
C VAL A 16 21.06 31.10 -7.06
N LEU A 17 21.55 29.89 -7.35
CA LEU A 17 22.05 28.94 -6.36
C LEU A 17 23.39 28.41 -6.86
N ALA A 18 24.32 28.16 -5.93
CA ALA A 18 25.50 27.37 -6.25
C ALA A 18 25.07 25.93 -6.62
N PRO A 19 25.86 25.19 -7.42
CA PRO A 19 25.49 23.84 -7.84
C PRO A 19 25.16 22.89 -6.68
N LEU A 20 25.93 22.94 -5.59
CA LEU A 20 25.71 22.09 -4.42
C LEU A 20 24.47 22.51 -3.60
N ASP A 21 24.19 23.82 -3.50
CA ASP A 21 22.99 24.30 -2.80
C ASP A 21 21.71 23.86 -3.51
N LEU A 22 21.73 23.83 -4.85
CA LEU A 22 20.62 23.33 -5.64
C LEU A 22 20.35 21.86 -5.32
N ILE A 23 21.40 21.03 -5.34
CA ILE A 23 21.29 19.60 -5.04
C ILE A 23 20.78 19.39 -3.62
N ALA A 24 21.35 20.07 -2.63
CA ALA A 24 20.95 19.94 -1.22
C ALA A 24 19.45 20.28 -1.03
N ARG A 25 18.97 21.37 -1.64
CA ARG A 25 17.56 21.77 -1.57
C ARG A 25 16.62 20.80 -2.28
N LEU A 26 17.05 20.20 -3.39
CA LEU A 26 16.28 19.15 -4.07
C LEU A 26 16.20 17.88 -3.21
N CYS A 27 17.32 17.45 -2.64
CA CYS A 27 17.36 16.28 -1.76
C CYS A 27 16.46 16.45 -0.53
N ALA A 28 16.34 17.66 0.01
CA ALA A 28 15.46 17.95 1.15
C ALA A 28 13.97 17.78 0.84
N LEU A 29 13.56 17.87 -0.44
CA LEU A 29 12.18 17.63 -0.86
C LEU A 29 11.85 16.13 -1.00
N ILE A 30 12.87 15.27 -1.06
CA ILE A 30 12.69 13.83 -1.22
C ILE A 30 12.47 13.23 0.17
N PRO A 31 11.30 12.63 0.45
CA PRO A 31 11.06 12.00 1.73
C PRO A 31 11.95 10.78 1.90
N PRO A 32 12.28 10.39 3.15
CA PRO A 32 13.13 9.23 3.41
C PRO A 32 12.63 7.96 2.70
N PRO A 33 13.54 7.12 2.21
CA PRO A 33 13.15 5.87 1.56
C PRO A 33 12.31 5.02 2.51
N ARG A 34 11.29 4.36 1.96
CA ARG A 34 10.34 3.50 2.70
C ARG A 34 9.49 4.24 3.74
N SER A 35 9.39 5.57 3.65
CA SER A 35 8.39 6.32 4.42
C SER A 35 7.00 6.17 3.79
N HIS A 36 6.00 5.79 4.59
CA HIS A 36 4.62 5.75 4.14
C HIS A 36 4.07 7.18 4.04
N MET A 37 4.22 7.81 2.88
CA MET A 37 3.74 9.18 2.63
C MET A 37 2.22 9.31 2.72
N MET A 38 1.49 8.22 2.44
CA MET A 38 0.04 8.15 2.57
C MET A 38 -0.32 7.15 3.67
N ARG A 39 -0.96 7.65 4.73
CA ARG A 39 -1.61 6.84 5.75
C ARG A 39 -3.10 7.12 5.70
N TYR A 40 -3.89 6.08 5.52
CA TYR A 40 -5.35 6.19 5.55
C TYR A 40 -5.83 6.22 7.00
N HIS A 41 -6.75 7.12 7.30
CA HIS A 41 -7.37 7.29 8.61
C HIS A 41 -8.88 7.11 8.52
N GLY A 42 -9.55 6.99 9.67
CA GLY A 42 -11.00 6.85 9.75
C GLY A 42 -11.50 5.63 8.96
N VAL A 43 -12.59 5.80 8.21
CA VAL A 43 -13.25 4.71 7.45
C VAL A 43 -12.38 4.07 6.36
N LEU A 44 -11.30 4.74 5.92
CA LEU A 44 -10.36 4.22 4.95
C LEU A 44 -9.17 3.48 5.59
N ALA A 45 -8.99 3.57 6.92
CA ALA A 45 -7.92 2.87 7.61
C ALA A 45 -8.03 1.35 7.44
N VAL A 46 -6.89 0.64 7.38
CA VAL A 46 -6.82 -0.80 7.07
C VAL A 46 -7.70 -1.66 7.99
N HIS A 47 -7.79 -1.29 9.28
CA HIS A 47 -8.55 -2.00 10.30
C HIS A 47 -9.87 -1.30 10.68
N ALA A 48 -10.40 -0.40 9.85
CA ALA A 48 -11.67 0.24 10.15
C ALA A 48 -12.84 -0.75 9.98
N ASN A 49 -13.73 -0.80 10.98
CA ASN A 49 -14.89 -1.70 10.97
C ASN A 49 -15.81 -1.47 9.76
N ALA A 50 -16.05 -0.20 9.40
CA ALA A 50 -16.90 0.19 8.27
C ALA A 50 -16.19 0.12 6.91
N ARG A 51 -14.91 -0.29 6.85
CA ARG A 51 -14.12 -0.26 5.60
C ARG A 51 -14.75 -1.08 4.48
N ALA A 52 -15.40 -2.19 4.80
CA ALA A 52 -16.02 -3.09 3.83
C ALA A 52 -17.22 -2.46 3.09
N GLU A 53 -17.86 -1.45 3.67
CA GLU A 53 -18.96 -0.72 3.07
C GLU A 53 -18.48 0.32 2.05
N VAL A 54 -17.34 0.97 2.34
CA VAL A 54 -16.80 2.09 1.54
C VAL A 54 -15.83 1.63 0.46
N VAL A 55 -15.01 0.61 0.74
CA VAL A 55 -14.00 0.11 -0.20
C VAL A 55 -14.58 -1.04 -1.01
N GLN A 56 -14.85 -0.78 -2.30
CA GLN A 56 -15.35 -1.80 -3.22
C GLN A 56 -14.41 -3.03 -3.27
N ARG A 57 -14.99 -4.21 -3.14
CA ARG A 57 -14.30 -5.49 -2.98
C ARG A 57 -13.80 -6.08 -4.31
N VAL A 58 -13.28 -5.25 -5.22
CA VAL A 58 -13.02 -5.62 -6.63
C VAL A 58 -12.00 -6.77 -6.77
N HIS A 59 -11.12 -7.00 -5.79
CA HIS A 59 -10.00 -7.94 -5.94
C HIS A 59 -10.08 -9.23 -5.09
N LEU A 60 -11.07 -9.37 -4.20
CA LEU A 60 -11.16 -10.60 -3.37
C LEU A 60 -11.69 -11.81 -4.14
N LEU A 61 -12.43 -11.61 -5.23
CA LEU A 61 -12.85 -12.68 -6.13
C LEU A 61 -11.69 -13.21 -6.99
N GLU A 62 -10.75 -12.36 -7.42
CA GLU A 62 -9.59 -12.79 -8.20
C GLU A 62 -8.54 -13.52 -7.36
N GLN A 63 -8.29 -13.05 -6.12
CA GLN A 63 -7.37 -13.72 -5.21
C GLN A 63 -7.91 -15.06 -4.70
N GLN A 64 -9.23 -15.18 -4.50
CA GLN A 64 -9.89 -16.46 -4.19
C GLN A 64 -9.82 -17.43 -5.38
N ARG A 65 -10.06 -16.96 -6.62
CA ARG A 65 -9.86 -17.78 -7.84
C ARG A 65 -8.43 -18.29 -7.97
N ARG A 66 -7.42 -17.46 -7.69
CA ARG A 66 -6.00 -17.86 -7.72
C ARG A 66 -5.62 -18.83 -6.60
N ARG A 67 -6.20 -18.69 -5.39
CA ARG A 67 -5.96 -19.61 -4.26
C ARG A 67 -6.60 -20.99 -4.46
N HIS A 68 -7.76 -21.05 -5.13
CA HIS A 68 -8.41 -22.32 -5.47
C HIS A 68 -7.68 -23.15 -6.55
N HIS A 69 -6.60 -22.64 -7.14
CA HIS A 69 -5.78 -23.34 -8.13
C HIS A 69 -4.49 -23.97 -7.54
N LEU A 70 -4.28 -23.93 -6.22
CA LEU A 70 -3.19 -24.64 -5.56
C LEU A 70 -3.67 -25.92 -4.84
N HIS A 71 -3.30 -27.04 -5.46
CA HIS A 71 -3.24 -28.44 -4.99
C HIS A 71 -4.52 -29.30 -4.93
N PRO A 72 -4.74 -30.13 -5.97
CA PRO A 72 -5.58 -31.31 -5.90
C PRO A 72 -4.75 -32.54 -5.43
N HIS A 73 -4.41 -32.68 -4.14
CA HIS A 73 -3.92 -33.99 -3.61
C HIS A 73 -3.71 -34.03 -2.08
N GLN A 74 -4.67 -33.66 -1.22
CA GLN A 74 -4.60 -34.13 0.17
C GLN A 74 -5.97 -34.55 0.69
N ARG A 75 -6.40 -35.75 0.31
CA ARG A 75 -7.43 -36.48 1.04
C ARG A 75 -7.11 -37.98 1.07
N LEU A 76 -6.07 -38.32 1.85
CA LEU A 76 -5.87 -39.67 2.35
C LEU A 76 -5.54 -39.58 3.85
N ARG A 77 -6.58 -39.72 4.68
CA ARG A 77 -6.44 -40.41 5.97
C ARG A 77 -7.62 -41.33 6.17
N LYS A 78 -7.35 -42.59 5.83
CA LYS A 78 -8.08 -43.80 6.19
C LYS A 78 -8.01 -43.95 7.72
N GLY A 79 -9.15 -44.22 8.36
CA GLY A 79 -9.23 -44.94 9.62
C GLY A 79 -9.20 -44.11 10.92
N ARG A 80 -10.30 -44.16 11.67
CA ARG A 80 -10.45 -45.03 12.85
C ARG A 80 -11.81 -44.75 13.49
N VAL A 81 -12.83 -45.56 13.15
CA VAL A 81 -14.02 -45.69 14.01
C VAL A 81 -13.73 -46.85 14.93
N SER A 82 -13.35 -46.56 16.17
CA SER A 82 -13.43 -47.53 17.26
C SER A 82 -14.80 -47.35 17.92
N VAL A 83 -15.77 -48.17 17.53
CA VAL A 83 -16.94 -48.40 18.38
C VAL A 83 -16.47 -49.28 19.53
N ARG A 84 -16.37 -48.67 20.71
CA ARG A 84 -16.09 -49.32 21.98
C ARG A 84 -17.44 -49.85 22.50
N ALA A 85 -17.39 -51.08 22.99
CA ALA A 85 -18.45 -51.88 23.59
C ALA A 85 -19.23 -51.13 24.70
N GLU A 86 -20.48 -51.51 24.97
CA GLU A 86 -20.89 -52.52 25.98
C GLU A 86 -22.43 -52.53 26.12
N ASP A 87 -22.93 -53.74 26.43
CA ASP A 87 -24.24 -54.15 26.98
C ASP A 87 -25.56 -53.95 26.21
#